data_AF-A0A132N7V5-F1
#
_entry.id   AF-A0A132N7V5-F1
#
_cell.length_a   1.000
_cell.length_b   1.000
_cell.length_c   1.000
_cell.angle_alpha   90.00
_cell.angle_beta   90.00
_cell.angle_gamma   90.00
#
_symmetry.space_group_name_H-M   'P 1'
#
loop_
_entity.id
_entity.type
_entity.pdbx_description
1 polymer ?
#
loop_
_entity_poly.entity_id
_entity_poly.type
_entity_poly.pdbx_seq_one_letter_code
_entity_poly.pdbx_strand_id
1 'polypeptide(L)'
;MAGRLAYLITTGPDNEAKALSALRVASRTFFAREALGLETVEIFFFVDGLKWLAGLQDEDEAHRLLKELLQAGAVVAACGQQAERFGVADRVRDLGLALDLARDTFARYARDGYTVITL
;
A
#
# COMPACT_ATOMS: atom_id res chain seq x y z
N MET A 1 16.11 9.79 -16.20
CA MET A 1 14.85 9.02 -16.07
C MET A 1 14.32 9.29 -14.68
N ALA A 2 13.05 9.67 -14.54
CA ALA A 2 12.43 9.82 -13.23
C ALA A 2 12.24 8.44 -12.59
N GLY A 3 12.48 8.31 -11.29
CA GLY A 3 12.43 7.02 -10.60
C GLY A 3 10.99 6.55 -10.38
N ARG A 4 10.78 5.24 -10.30
CA ARG A 4 9.49 4.65 -9.91
C ARG A 4 9.68 3.84 -8.64
N LEU A 5 8.81 4.03 -7.68
CA LEU A 5 8.94 3.42 -6.36
C LEU A 5 7.66 2.69 -5.96
N ALA A 6 7.80 1.52 -5.37
CA ALA A 6 6.69 0.81 -4.75
C ALA A 6 7.04 0.43 -3.31
N TYR A 7 6.10 0.67 -2.40
CA TYR A 7 6.16 0.19 -1.03
C TYR A 7 5.32 -1.07 -0.90
N LEU A 8 5.98 -2.19 -0.57
CA LEU A 8 5.33 -3.45 -0.26
C LEU A 8 5.22 -3.59 1.26
N ILE A 9 4.03 -3.36 1.79
CA ILE A 9 3.76 -3.45 3.24
C ILE A 9 3.33 -4.87 3.55
N THR A 10 4.21 -5.59 4.25
CA THR A 10 4.01 -6.98 4.68
C THR A 10 3.84 -7.11 6.18
N THR A 11 4.32 -6.12 6.95
CA THR A 11 4.16 -6.11 8.40
C THR A 11 2.69 -5.91 8.78
N GLY A 12 2.22 -6.74 9.71
CA GLY A 12 0.82 -6.78 10.12
C GLY A 12 0.55 -6.52 11.60
N PRO A 13 -0.55 -7.09 12.14
CA PRO A 13 -1.04 -6.81 13.50
C PRO A 13 -0.04 -7.11 14.62
N ASP A 14 0.85 -8.07 14.42
CA ASP A 14 1.88 -8.41 15.43
C ASP A 14 2.91 -7.29 15.64
N ASN A 15 2.96 -6.29 14.75
CA ASN A 15 3.81 -5.11 14.88
C ASN A 15 3.19 -3.87 14.21
N GLU A 16 2.06 -3.42 14.76
CA GLU A 16 1.30 -2.28 14.23
C GLU A 16 2.14 -1.00 14.11
N ALA A 17 3.03 -0.75 15.07
CA ALA A 17 3.90 0.43 15.05
C ALA A 17 4.80 0.46 13.80
N LYS A 18 5.30 -0.71 13.38
CA LYS A 18 6.10 -0.84 12.16
C LYS A 18 5.23 -0.75 10.91
N ALA A 19 4.03 -1.33 10.91
CA ALA A 19 3.09 -1.20 9.79
C ALA A 19 2.67 0.27 9.56
N LEU A 20 2.32 0.99 10.63
CA LEU A 20 2.03 2.43 10.59
C LEU A 20 3.24 3.24 10.13
N SER A 21 4.43 2.91 10.61
CA SER A 21 5.67 3.59 10.18
C SER A 21 5.93 3.38 8.68
N ALA A 22 5.67 2.19 8.16
CA ALA A 22 5.78 1.90 6.73
C ALA A 22 4.81 2.76 5.89
N LEU A 23 3.54 2.83 6.31
CA LEU A 23 2.55 3.68 5.65
C LEU A 23 2.91 5.17 5.72
N ARG A 24 3.43 5.65 6.86
CA ARG A 24 3.89 7.05 7.02
C ARG A 24 5.05 7.38 6.09
N VAL A 25 6.03 6.49 5.95
CA VAL A 25 7.15 6.67 5.03
C VAL A 25 6.64 6.69 3.58
N ALA A 26 5.79 5.73 3.21
CA ALA A 26 5.21 5.68 1.87
C ALA A 26 4.41 6.96 1.54
N SER A 27 3.60 7.43 2.49
CA SER A 27 2.83 8.67 2.36
C SER A 27 3.71 9.89 2.13
N ARG A 28 4.73 10.08 2.99
CA ARG A 28 5.69 11.19 2.85
C ARG A 28 6.43 11.15 1.52
N THR A 29 6.84 9.97 1.07
CA THR A 29 7.52 9.80 -0.21
C THR A 29 6.59 10.13 -1.38
N PHE A 30 5.32 9.71 -1.33
CA PHE A 30 4.33 10.04 -2.35
C PHE A 30 4.11 11.55 -2.46
N PHE A 31 3.93 12.25 -1.35
CA PHE A 31 3.74 13.70 -1.35
C PHE A 31 5.00 14.49 -1.73
N ALA A 32 6.19 13.94 -1.49
CA ALA A 32 7.46 14.54 -1.89
C ALA A 32 7.97 14.08 -3.27
N ARG A 33 7.22 13.24 -4.00
CA ARG A 33 7.71 12.50 -5.18
C ARG A 33 8.35 13.40 -6.25
N GLU A 34 7.75 14.55 -6.53
CA GLU A 34 8.25 15.48 -7.56
C GLU A 34 9.63 16.05 -7.18
N ALA A 35 9.78 16.49 -5.92
CA ALA A 35 11.05 17.00 -5.40
C ALA A 35 12.13 15.90 -5.33
N LEU A 36 11.72 14.64 -5.19
CA LEU A 36 12.60 13.46 -5.20
C LEU A 36 12.92 12.95 -6.62
N GLY A 37 12.38 13.59 -7.67
CA GLY A 37 12.56 13.13 -9.05
C GLY A 37 11.89 11.77 -9.33
N LEU A 38 10.84 11.42 -8.58
CA LEU A 38 10.05 10.21 -8.75
C LEU A 38 8.82 10.50 -9.62
N GLU A 39 8.64 9.69 -10.66
CA GLU A 39 7.46 9.71 -11.54
C GLU A 39 6.22 9.21 -10.77
N THR A 40 6.40 8.15 -9.98
CA THR A 40 5.31 7.51 -9.25
C THR A 40 5.79 6.84 -7.96
N VAL A 41 4.87 6.79 -6.99
CA VAL A 41 5.02 6.06 -5.74
C VAL A 41 3.73 5.25 -5.54
N GLU A 42 3.86 3.94 -5.52
CA GLU A 42 2.73 3.02 -5.33
C GLU A 42 2.84 2.29 -4.00
N ILE A 43 1.70 1.84 -3.47
CA ILE A 43 1.62 1.15 -2.18
C ILE A 43 0.85 -0.15 -2.38
N PHE A 44 1.43 -1.26 -1.93
CA PHE A 44 0.82 -2.58 -2.03
C PHE A 44 0.79 -3.29 -0.68
N PHE A 45 -0.40 -3.66 -0.22
CA PHE A 45 -0.59 -4.43 1.01
C PHE A 45 -0.62 -5.93 0.72
N PHE A 46 0.22 -6.68 1.42
CA PHE A 46 0.36 -8.12 1.22
C PHE A 46 0.52 -8.85 2.56
N VAL A 47 0.08 -10.11 2.62
CA VAL A 47 0.20 -11.01 3.76
C VAL A 47 -0.40 -10.41 5.04
N ASP A 48 0.38 -10.22 6.10
CA ASP A 48 -0.08 -9.67 7.36
C ASP A 48 -0.32 -8.17 7.26
N GLY A 49 0.33 -7.45 6.33
CA GLY A 49 0.01 -6.06 6.02
C GLY A 49 -1.42 -5.88 5.51
N LEU A 50 -1.95 -6.87 4.79
CA LEU A 50 -3.37 -6.90 4.40
C LEU A 50 -4.29 -7.16 5.61
N LYS A 51 -3.90 -8.05 6.53
CA LYS A 51 -4.69 -8.29 7.75
C LYS A 51 -4.75 -7.03 8.63
N TRP A 52 -3.62 -6.34 8.76
CA TRP A 52 -3.55 -5.07 9.48
C TRP A 52 -4.43 -4.00 8.83
N LEU A 53 -4.31 -3.83 7.51
CA LEU A 53 -5.15 -2.93 6.74
C LEU A 53 -6.65 -3.18 6.98
N ALA A 54 -7.08 -4.45 6.93
CA ALA A 54 -8.48 -4.81 7.13
C ALA A 54 -8.97 -4.55 8.56
N GLY A 55 -8.07 -4.58 9.55
CA GLY A 55 -8.38 -4.32 10.96
C GLY A 55 -8.51 -2.84 11.32
N LEU A 56 -8.14 -1.92 10.42
CA LEU A 56 -8.18 -0.48 10.70
C LEU A 56 -9.61 -0.01 11.00
N GLN A 57 -9.73 0.87 11.99
CA GLN A 57 -10.94 1.58 12.37
C GLN A 57 -10.95 3.00 11.81
N ASP A 58 -12.11 3.65 11.80
CA ASP A 58 -12.26 4.97 11.18
C ASP A 58 -11.44 6.06 11.90
N GLU A 59 -11.32 5.94 13.23
CA GLU A 59 -10.52 6.82 14.08
C GLU A 59 -9.01 6.56 14.01
N ASP A 60 -8.56 5.52 13.31
CA ASP A 60 -7.13 5.21 13.23
C ASP A 60 -6.38 6.24 12.39
N GLU A 61 -5.16 6.57 12.81
CA GLU A 61 -4.27 7.43 12.03
C GLU A 61 -3.97 6.82 10.66
N ALA A 62 -3.75 5.50 10.61
CA ALA A 62 -3.50 4.79 9.36
C ALA A 62 -4.66 4.95 8.38
N HIS A 63 -5.90 4.90 8.87
CA HIS A 63 -7.08 5.09 8.03
C HIS A 63 -7.15 6.51 7.45
N ARG A 64 -6.86 7.54 8.26
CA ARG A 64 -6.77 8.93 7.77
C ARG A 64 -5.69 9.11 6.70
N LEU A 65 -4.49 8.58 6.94
CA LEU A 65 -3.38 8.64 5.99
C LEU A 65 -3.71 7.93 4.67
N LEU A 66 -4.37 6.78 4.76
CA LEU A 66 -4.82 6.02 3.59
C LEU A 66 -5.82 6.83 2.76
N LYS A 67 -6.79 7.46 3.42
CA LYS A 67 -7.78 8.32 2.77
C LYS A 67 -7.13 9.51 2.09
N GLU A 68 -6.18 10.18 2.75
CA GLU A 68 -5.42 11.30 2.17
C GLU A 68 -4.64 10.87 0.92
N LEU A 69 -4.00 9.70 0.96
CA LEU A 69 -3.28 9.13 -0.18
C LEU A 69 -4.21 8.87 -1.37
N LEU A 70 -5.32 8.19 -1.14
CA LEU A 70 -6.31 7.88 -2.18
C LEU A 70 -6.90 9.16 -2.80
N GLN A 71 -7.25 10.15 -1.96
CA GLN A 71 -7.77 11.44 -2.42
C GLN A 71 -6.74 12.23 -3.24
N ALA A 72 -5.45 12.10 -2.92
CA ALA A 72 -4.36 12.71 -3.67
C ALA A 72 -3.98 11.94 -4.95
N GLY A 73 -4.68 10.85 -5.26
CA GLY A 73 -4.47 10.03 -6.45
C GLY A 73 -3.33 9.02 -6.34
N ALA A 74 -2.92 8.66 -5.12
CA ALA A 74 -1.96 7.57 -4.94
C ALA A 74 -2.56 6.23 -5.37
N VAL A 75 -1.76 5.42 -6.05
CA VAL A 75 -2.14 4.04 -6.37
C VAL A 75 -1.88 3.19 -5.13
N VAL A 76 -2.96 2.75 -4.50
CA VAL A 76 -2.93 1.88 -3.33
C VAL A 76 -3.76 0.64 -3.61
N ALA A 77 -3.12 -0.53 -3.52
CA ALA A 77 -3.75 -1.80 -3.81
C ALA A 77 -3.42 -2.87 -2.76
N ALA A 78 -4.17 -3.96 -2.76
CA ALA A 78 -3.91 -5.13 -1.94
C ALA A 78 -4.11 -6.43 -2.71
N CYS A 79 -3.54 -7.52 -2.22
CA CYS A 79 -3.69 -8.82 -2.87
C CYS A 79 -5.11 -9.38 -2.74
N GLY A 80 -5.88 -9.38 -3.84
CA GLY A 80 -7.23 -9.89 -3.92
C GLY A 80 -7.35 -11.35 -3.51
N GLN A 81 -6.45 -12.23 -3.99
CA GLN A 81 -6.48 -13.65 -3.62
C GLN A 81 -6.35 -13.87 -2.10
N GLN A 82 -5.54 -13.08 -1.42
CA GLN A 82 -5.41 -13.17 0.03
C GLN A 82 -6.58 -12.51 0.75
N ALA A 83 -7.12 -11.42 0.21
CA ALA A 83 -8.28 -10.75 0.78
C ALA A 83 -9.50 -11.68 0.79
N GLU A 84 -9.74 -12.41 -0.30
CA GLU A 84 -10.76 -13.44 -0.38
C GLU A 84 -10.49 -14.58 0.62
N ARG A 85 -9.24 -15.08 0.68
CA ARG A 85 -8.85 -16.15 1.62
C ARG A 85 -9.02 -15.76 3.10
N PHE A 86 -8.80 -14.49 3.44
CA PHE A 86 -8.94 -13.99 4.80
C PHE A 86 -10.36 -13.52 5.12
N GLY A 87 -11.27 -13.50 4.15
CA GLY A 87 -12.64 -13.00 4.32
C GLY A 87 -12.72 -11.49 4.54
N VAL A 88 -11.78 -10.72 3.96
CA VAL A 88 -11.68 -9.26 4.15
C VAL A 88 -11.79 -8.47 2.84
N ALA A 89 -12.14 -9.11 1.73
CA ALA A 89 -12.21 -8.48 0.41
C ALA A 89 -13.15 -7.26 0.40
N ASP A 90 -14.34 -7.37 0.98
CA ASP A 90 -15.29 -6.27 1.05
C ASP A 90 -14.76 -5.12 1.90
N ARG A 91 -14.14 -5.43 3.06
CA ARG A 91 -13.52 -4.42 3.91
C ARG A 91 -12.44 -3.62 3.16
N VAL A 92 -11.63 -4.28 2.34
CA VAL A 92 -10.60 -3.60 1.54
C VAL A 92 -11.20 -2.72 0.46
N ARG A 93 -12.31 -3.15 -0.17
CA ARG A 93 -13.06 -2.33 -1.14
C ARG A 93 -13.69 -1.11 -0.46
N ASP A 94 -14.23 -1.28 0.75
CA ASP A 94 -14.81 -0.19 1.55
C ASP A 94 -13.78 0.87 1.93
N LEU A 95 -12.51 0.46 2.12
CA LEU A 95 -11.38 1.37 2.30
C LEU A 95 -10.97 2.10 1.01
N GLY A 96 -11.57 1.77 -0.13
CA GLY A 96 -11.34 2.42 -1.43
C GLY A 96 -10.15 1.85 -2.21
N LEU A 97 -9.65 0.67 -1.86
CA LEU A 97 -8.45 0.09 -2.48
C LEU A 97 -8.81 -0.86 -3.63
N ALA A 98 -7.91 -0.90 -4.62
CA ALA A 98 -7.95 -1.93 -5.64
C ALA A 98 -7.53 -3.29 -5.08
N LEU A 99 -8.19 -4.35 -5.55
CA LEU A 99 -7.80 -5.73 -5.29
C LEU A 99 -7.14 -6.33 -6.53
N ASP A 100 -5.83 -6.48 -6.45
CA ASP A 100 -4.99 -6.96 -7.56
C ASP A 100 -4.40 -8.34 -7.25
N LEU A 101 -3.88 -9.01 -8.27
CA LEU A 101 -3.08 -10.23 -8.07
C LEU A 101 -1.62 -9.86 -7.86
N ALA A 102 -1.07 -10.23 -6.70
CA ALA A 102 0.32 -9.94 -6.34
C ALA A 102 1.33 -10.40 -7.42
N ARG A 103 1.10 -11.57 -8.06
CA ARG A 103 1.92 -12.06 -9.18
C ARG A 103 2.00 -11.04 -10.33
N ASP A 104 0.86 -10.47 -10.70
CA ASP A 104 0.75 -9.60 -11.86
C ASP A 104 1.28 -8.20 -11.51
N THR A 105 1.00 -7.70 -10.30
CA THR A 105 1.54 -6.45 -9.77
C THR A 105 3.07 -6.49 -9.68
N PHE A 106 3.65 -7.55 -9.12
CA PHE A 106 5.11 -7.65 -8.96
C PHE A 106 5.82 -7.88 -10.30
N ALA A 107 5.22 -8.64 -11.21
CA ALA A 107 5.72 -8.75 -12.58
C ALA A 107 5.71 -7.40 -13.31
N ARG A 108 4.66 -6.59 -13.11
CA ARG A 108 4.60 -5.21 -13.61
C ARG A 108 5.71 -4.35 -13.02
N TYR A 109 5.91 -4.35 -11.70
CA TYR A 109 6.97 -3.59 -11.06
C TYR A 109 8.36 -3.91 -11.63
N ALA A 110 8.66 -5.20 -11.82
CA ALA A 110 9.93 -5.62 -12.41
C ALA A 110 10.09 -5.13 -13.86
N ARG A 111 9.05 -5.30 -14.69
CA ARG A 111 9.07 -4.89 -16.10
C ARG A 111 9.16 -3.37 -16.26
N ASP A 112 8.46 -2.64 -15.41
CA ASP A 112 8.30 -1.20 -15.52
C ASP A 112 9.41 -0.42 -14.76
N GLY A 113 10.38 -1.13 -14.16
CA GLY A 113 11.58 -0.55 -13.56
C GLY A 113 11.39 0.05 -12.17
N TYR A 114 10.46 -0.49 -11.38
CA TYR A 114 10.22 -0.01 -10.01
C TYR A 114 11.33 -0.47 -9.06
N THR A 115 11.79 0.45 -8.22
CA THR A 115 12.48 0.09 -6.98
C THR A 115 11.42 -0.31 -5.95
N VAL A 116 11.50 -1.52 -5.42
CA VAL A 116 10.56 -2.03 -4.40
C VAL A 116 11.21 -1.95 -3.03
N ILE A 117 10.53 -1.29 -2.09
CA ILE A 117 10.90 -1.25 -0.67
C ILE A 117 9.90 -2.10 0.11
N THR A 118 10.37 -3.18 0.72
CA THR A 118 9.55 -4.07 1.55
C THR A 118 9.66 -3.68 3.02
N LEU A 119 8.52 -3.55 3.69
CA LEU A 119 8.44 -3.14 5.09
C LEU A 119 7.54 -4.06 5.92
#